data_AF-A0A0C3AGM7-F1
#
_entry.id   AF-A0A0C3AGM7-F1
#
_cell.length_a   1.000
_cell.length_b   1.000
_cell.length_c   1.000
_cell.angle_alpha   90.00
_cell.angle_beta   90.00
_cell.angle_gamma   90.00
#
_symmetry.space_group_name_H-M   'P 1'
#
loop_
_entity.id
_entity.type
_entity.pdbx_description
1 polymer ?
#
loop_
_entity_poly.entity_id
_entity_poly.type
_entity_poly.pdbx_seq_one_letter_code
_entity_poly.pdbx_strand_id
1 'polypeptide(L)'
;DSYLSEWLPYKQQYLQVLLDMEAPTYPRVCTLCQGDGTYRCTKCIHWPLLCSSCCWKEHKLRPFHRVEQWNGTFFEELVVHLGHGGDPCPSGGLDGEDIASDVEYEWEDISDQPIPHHLSAGTDRSCLTLVHTSGVHFCDVRYCNCSGAETSHLQLATAGLFPETVKEPRTAFTFQVLDDFIRDNVECGTSAMNYYSKLWRVTSNAFPNLVPNRYRELLRLLRVWRLLKLSKWQGFHPGSPEPQKGELVLFCPACPQPGVNIPHSENVDLAE
;
A
#
# COMPACT_ATOMS: atom_id res chain seq x y z
N ASP A 1 30.66 26.32 -15.01
CA ASP A 1 29.37 26.68 -14.42
C ASP A 1 28.74 25.50 -13.73
N SER A 2 28.21 25.73 -12.53
CA SER A 2 27.49 24.68 -11.78
C SER A 2 25.99 24.95 -11.90
N TYR A 3 25.20 23.89 -12.09
CA TYR A 3 23.73 23.94 -12.10
C TYR A 3 23.14 24.80 -10.97
N LEU A 4 23.74 24.75 -9.77
CA LEU A 4 23.28 25.53 -8.62
C LEU A 4 23.43 27.04 -8.82
N SER A 5 24.49 27.48 -9.52
CA SER A 5 24.71 28.89 -9.85
C SER A 5 23.67 29.41 -10.85
N GLU A 6 23.27 28.57 -11.81
CA GLU A 6 22.21 28.88 -12.78
C GLU A 6 20.82 28.88 -12.14
N TRP A 7 20.56 27.98 -11.18
CA TRP A 7 19.27 27.87 -10.50
C TRP A 7 19.03 28.96 -9.46
N LEU A 8 20.07 29.44 -8.77
CA LEU A 8 19.94 30.34 -7.62
C LEU A 8 19.07 31.58 -7.85
N PRO A 9 19.12 32.28 -9.02
CA PRO A 9 18.23 33.40 -9.31
C PRO A 9 16.74 33.04 -9.30
N TYR A 10 16.38 31.77 -9.55
CA TYR A 10 15.00 31.28 -9.61
C TYR A 10 14.47 30.75 -8.28
N LYS A 11 15.31 30.67 -7.22
CA LYS A 11 14.95 30.08 -5.92
C LYS A 11 13.60 30.58 -5.39
N GLN A 12 13.34 31.89 -5.46
CA GLN A 12 12.09 32.47 -4.94
C GLN A 12 10.87 32.07 -5.79
N GLN A 13 11.02 31.91 -7.10
CA GLN A 13 9.94 31.45 -7.97
C GLN A 13 9.58 30.00 -7.66
N TYR A 14 10.59 29.14 -7.46
CA TYR A 14 10.37 27.76 -7.01
C TYR A 14 9.69 27.70 -5.64
N LEU A 15 10.11 28.55 -4.69
CA LEU A 15 9.46 28.61 -3.38
C LEU A 15 7.99 29.03 -3.49
N GLN A 16 7.66 30.02 -4.33
CA GLN A 16 6.27 30.42 -4.56
C GLN A 16 5.45 29.25 -5.11
N VAL A 17 5.98 28.51 -6.10
CA VAL A 17 5.30 27.31 -6.63
C VAL A 17 5.08 26.27 -5.53
N LEU A 18 6.06 26.02 -4.66
CA LEU A 18 5.89 25.11 -3.52
C LEU A 18 4.77 25.55 -2.58
N LEU A 19 4.70 26.84 -2.25
CA LEU A 19 3.67 27.39 -1.37
C LEU A 19 2.28 27.37 -2.03
N ASP A 20 2.20 27.67 -3.32
CA ASP A 20 0.94 27.64 -4.09
C ASP A 20 0.35 26.23 -4.18
N MET A 21 1.16 25.19 -4.04
CA MET A 21 0.68 23.80 -4.01
C MET A 21 0.06 23.39 -2.66
N GLU A 22 0.39 24.09 -1.57
CA GLU A 22 -0.10 23.76 -0.23
C GLU A 22 -1.57 24.13 -0.03
N ALA A 23 -2.08 25.11 -0.79
CA ALA A 23 -3.45 25.59 -0.67
C ALA A 23 -4.17 25.67 -2.04
N PRO A 24 -5.49 25.42 -2.10
CA PRO A 24 -6.24 25.57 -3.33
C PRO A 24 -6.27 27.03 -3.80
N THR A 25 -6.03 27.26 -5.09
CA THR A 25 -6.11 28.60 -5.70
C THR A 25 -7.55 29.12 -5.67
N TYR A 26 -7.71 30.44 -5.48
CA TYR A 26 -9.01 31.09 -5.59
C TYR A 26 -9.19 31.72 -6.98
N PRO A 27 -10.34 31.54 -7.66
CA PRO A 27 -11.51 30.76 -7.23
C PRO A 27 -11.29 29.25 -7.31
N ARG A 28 -11.96 28.50 -6.42
CA ARG A 28 -11.87 27.02 -6.37
C ARG A 28 -12.75 26.40 -7.45
N VAL A 29 -12.20 26.24 -8.65
CA VAL A 29 -12.93 25.69 -9.79
C VAL A 29 -12.41 24.30 -10.16
N CYS A 30 -13.33 23.39 -10.46
CA CYS A 30 -13.00 22.09 -10.99
C CYS A 30 -12.34 22.24 -12.36
N THR A 31 -11.12 21.74 -12.52
CA THR A 31 -10.35 21.85 -13.76
C THR A 31 -11.04 21.19 -14.97
N LEU A 32 -11.88 20.18 -14.74
CA LEU A 32 -12.52 19.41 -15.82
C LEU A 32 -13.90 19.93 -16.23
N CYS A 33 -14.70 20.43 -15.29
CA CYS A 33 -16.09 20.82 -15.56
C CYS A 33 -16.44 22.25 -15.16
N GLN A 34 -15.49 23.01 -14.61
CA GLN A 34 -15.68 24.38 -14.09
C GLN A 34 -16.71 24.50 -12.95
N GLY A 35 -17.14 23.38 -12.36
CA GLY A 35 -17.95 23.35 -11.14
C GLY A 35 -17.14 23.64 -9.87
N ASP A 36 -17.69 23.32 -8.70
CA ASP A 36 -17.03 23.53 -7.41
C ASP A 36 -15.87 22.54 -7.21
N GLY A 37 -14.64 23.05 -7.19
CA GLY A 37 -13.43 22.26 -6.98
C GLY A 37 -13.12 22.13 -5.49
N THR A 38 -13.30 20.94 -4.92
CA THR A 38 -13.11 20.70 -3.47
C THR A 38 -12.14 19.57 -3.18
N TYR A 39 -11.79 18.77 -4.19
CA TYR A 39 -10.88 17.64 -4.06
C TYR A 39 -9.56 17.94 -4.76
N ARG A 40 -8.46 17.47 -4.19
CA ARG A 40 -7.17 17.42 -4.87
C ARG A 40 -6.54 16.05 -4.69
N CYS A 41 -5.62 15.70 -5.58
CA CYS A 41 -4.77 14.54 -5.41
C CYS A 41 -3.32 14.98 -5.30
N THR A 42 -2.64 14.62 -4.21
CA THR A 42 -1.22 14.96 -3.99
C THR A 42 -0.25 14.08 -4.78
N LYS A 43 -0.76 13.05 -5.47
CA LYS A 43 0.01 12.14 -6.33
C LYS A 43 -0.17 12.39 -7.83
N CYS A 44 -1.20 13.14 -8.23
CA CYS A 44 -1.38 13.54 -9.62
C CYS A 44 -0.45 14.70 -9.97
N ILE A 45 0.13 14.65 -11.16
CA ILE A 45 0.85 15.79 -11.73
C ILE A 45 -0.11 16.96 -11.96
N HIS A 46 0.39 18.19 -11.82
CA HIS A 46 -0.36 19.44 -11.96
C HIS A 46 -1.45 19.69 -10.91
N TRP A 47 -1.58 18.81 -9.89
CA TRP A 47 -2.47 19.00 -8.72
C TRP A 47 -3.84 19.59 -9.04
N PRO A 48 -4.62 18.96 -9.94
CA PRO A 48 -5.89 19.53 -10.36
C PRO A 48 -6.86 19.62 -9.18
N LEU A 49 -7.54 20.75 -9.07
CA LEU A 49 -8.74 20.89 -8.26
C LEU A 49 -9.90 20.24 -9.00
N LEU A 50 -10.55 19.28 -8.36
CA LEU A 50 -11.64 18.51 -8.96
C LEU A 50 -12.89 18.61 -8.08
N CYS A 51 -14.07 18.58 -8.71
CA CYS A 51 -15.29 18.29 -7.98
C CYS A 51 -15.35 16.79 -7.65
N SER A 52 -16.23 16.40 -6.72
CA SER A 52 -16.38 14.99 -6.28
C SER A 52 -16.52 14.00 -7.45
N SER A 53 -17.40 14.29 -8.41
CA SER A 53 -17.68 13.38 -9.53
C SER A 53 -16.52 13.26 -10.52
N CYS A 54 -15.85 14.37 -10.83
CA CYS A 54 -14.64 14.36 -11.65
C CYS A 54 -13.49 13.65 -10.93
N CYS A 55 -13.34 13.88 -9.63
CA CYS A 55 -12.31 13.24 -8.82
C CYS A 55 -12.50 11.73 -8.79
N TRP A 56 -13.71 11.25 -8.53
CA TRP A 56 -14.03 9.83 -8.54
C TRP A 56 -13.74 9.20 -9.91
N LYS A 57 -14.14 9.83 -11.02
CA LYS A 57 -13.87 9.30 -12.37
C LYS A 57 -12.38 9.12 -12.65
N GLU A 58 -11.56 10.08 -12.24
CA GLU A 58 -10.11 10.03 -12.45
C GLU A 58 -9.40 9.03 -11.50
N HIS A 59 -9.93 8.83 -10.29
CA HIS A 59 -9.24 8.09 -9.22
C HIS A 59 -9.85 6.75 -8.84
N LYS A 60 -11.01 6.35 -9.38
CA LYS A 60 -11.66 5.07 -9.02
C LYS A 60 -10.80 3.82 -9.26
N LEU A 61 -9.86 3.88 -10.21
CA LEU A 61 -8.88 2.82 -10.48
C LEU A 61 -7.50 3.12 -9.89
N ARG A 62 -7.35 4.21 -9.14
CA ARG A 62 -6.12 4.65 -8.50
C ARG A 62 -6.36 4.91 -7.01
N PRO A 63 -6.91 3.95 -6.24
CA PRO A 63 -7.34 4.17 -4.86
C PRO A 63 -6.19 4.58 -3.91
N PHE A 64 -4.94 4.29 -4.27
CA PHE A 64 -3.76 4.64 -3.47
C PHE A 64 -3.11 5.97 -3.86
N HIS A 65 -3.64 6.66 -4.86
CA HIS A 65 -3.43 8.09 -4.98
C HIS A 65 -4.06 8.76 -3.76
N ARG A 66 -3.30 9.63 -3.08
CA ARG A 66 -3.81 10.33 -1.91
C ARG A 66 -4.73 11.46 -2.36
N VAL A 67 -6.02 11.12 -2.45
CA VAL A 67 -7.09 12.06 -2.73
C VAL A 67 -7.60 12.61 -1.40
N GLU A 68 -7.75 13.92 -1.37
CA GLU A 68 -8.04 14.71 -0.20
C GLU A 68 -9.26 15.58 -0.47
N GLN A 69 -10.30 15.53 0.37
CA GLN A 69 -11.47 16.43 0.31
C GLN A 69 -11.30 17.62 1.24
N TRP A 70 -11.42 18.84 0.73
CA TRP A 70 -11.45 20.04 1.57
C TRP A 70 -12.79 20.15 2.30
N ASN A 71 -12.80 20.02 3.63
CA ASN A 71 -14.01 20.15 4.45
C ASN A 71 -14.28 21.59 4.93
N GLY A 72 -13.40 22.54 4.57
CA GLY A 72 -13.46 23.93 5.03
C GLY A 72 -12.31 24.31 5.96
N THR A 73 -11.75 23.36 6.70
CA THR A 73 -10.64 23.55 7.65
C THR A 73 -9.45 22.64 7.38
N PHE A 74 -9.67 21.39 6.96
CA PHE A 74 -8.63 20.42 6.62
C PHE A 74 -9.08 19.44 5.52
N PHE A 75 -8.21 18.50 5.17
CA PHE A 75 -8.44 17.49 4.13
C PHE A 75 -8.75 16.09 4.72
N GLU A 76 -9.75 15.37 4.18
CA GLU A 76 -10.17 14.01 4.59
C GLU A 76 -10.05 12.96 3.45
N GLU A 77 -9.90 11.67 3.79
CA GLU A 77 -9.67 10.53 2.86
C GLU A 77 -10.97 9.81 2.42
N LEU A 78 -10.91 8.92 1.41
CA LEU A 78 -12.06 8.35 0.66
C LEU A 78 -12.26 6.82 0.80
N VAL A 79 -13.49 6.37 0.50
CA VAL A 79 -13.97 4.96 0.50
C VAL A 79 -13.56 4.19 -0.76
N VAL A 80 -13.30 2.86 -0.64
CA VAL A 80 -12.88 1.97 -1.75
C VAL A 80 -13.89 0.84 -1.99
N HIS A 81 -14.33 0.65 -3.23
CA HIS A 81 -15.21 -0.46 -3.62
C HIS A 81 -14.42 -1.59 -4.30
N LEU A 82 -14.74 -2.86 -3.96
CA LEU A 82 -14.13 -4.04 -4.57
C LEU A 82 -15.08 -4.76 -5.52
N GLY A 83 -14.50 -5.40 -6.53
CA GLY A 83 -15.26 -6.00 -7.63
C GLY A 83 -15.79 -4.94 -8.60
N HIS A 84 -16.42 -5.39 -9.69
CA HIS A 84 -17.06 -4.52 -10.69
C HIS A 84 -16.20 -3.35 -11.20
N GLY A 85 -14.87 -3.52 -11.27
CA GLY A 85 -13.95 -2.45 -11.71
C GLY A 85 -13.94 -1.20 -10.80
N GLY A 86 -14.29 -1.34 -9.51
CA GLY A 86 -14.32 -0.25 -8.54
C GLY A 86 -15.65 0.51 -8.45
N ASP A 87 -16.68 0.07 -9.19
CA ASP A 87 -18.03 0.61 -9.07
C ASP A 87 -18.79 -0.06 -7.90
N PRO A 88 -19.79 0.60 -7.28
CA PRO A 88 -20.60 0.01 -6.22
C PRO A 88 -21.29 -1.29 -6.66
N CYS A 89 -21.30 -2.30 -5.78
CA CYS A 89 -21.94 -3.58 -6.03
C CYS A 89 -23.47 -3.41 -6.24
N PRO A 90 -24.04 -3.85 -7.37
CA PRO A 90 -25.47 -3.67 -7.68
C PRO A 90 -26.38 -4.49 -6.76
N SER A 91 -25.86 -5.52 -6.10
CA SER A 91 -26.60 -6.34 -5.14
C SER A 91 -26.72 -5.70 -3.76
N GLY A 92 -26.19 -4.49 -3.55
CA GLY A 92 -26.08 -3.86 -2.25
C GLY A 92 -25.01 -4.55 -1.42
N GLY A 93 -23.93 -3.84 -1.08
CA GLY A 93 -22.98 -4.34 -0.08
C GLY A 93 -23.62 -4.20 1.29
N LEU A 94 -24.34 -5.21 1.76
CA LEU A 94 -24.91 -5.21 3.10
C LEU A 94 -23.79 -5.08 4.13
N ASP A 95 -23.91 -4.02 4.91
CA ASP A 95 -23.29 -3.74 6.20
C ASP A 95 -23.30 -5.03 7.01
N GLY A 96 -22.11 -5.54 7.35
CA GLY A 96 -22.02 -6.71 8.22
C GLY A 96 -22.64 -6.36 9.57
N GLU A 97 -23.72 -7.04 9.94
CA GLU A 97 -24.43 -6.81 11.21
C GLU A 97 -23.44 -6.78 12.39
N ASP A 98 -23.62 -5.75 13.22
CA ASP A 98 -22.80 -5.39 14.36
C ASP A 98 -22.69 -6.54 15.37
N ILE A 99 -21.50 -7.15 15.42
CA ILE A 99 -21.05 -7.88 16.60
C ILE A 99 -19.72 -7.26 17.01
N ALA A 100 -19.77 -6.43 18.05
CA ALA A 100 -18.59 -5.90 18.72
C ALA A 100 -17.74 -7.07 19.21
N SER A 101 -16.58 -7.27 18.58
CA SER A 101 -15.55 -8.15 19.12
C SER A 101 -14.56 -7.27 19.89
N ASP A 102 -14.66 -7.29 21.22
CA ASP A 102 -13.64 -6.79 22.12
C ASP A 102 -12.34 -7.55 21.82
N VAL A 103 -11.39 -6.87 21.18
CA VAL A 103 -10.00 -7.32 21.12
C VAL A 103 -9.18 -6.26 21.83
N GLU A 104 -9.05 -6.42 23.14
CA GLU A 104 -8.04 -5.74 23.93
C GLU A 104 -6.66 -6.14 23.40
N TYR A 105 -5.99 -5.21 22.74
CA TYR A 105 -4.55 -5.30 22.53
C TYR A 105 -3.88 -4.57 23.69
N GLU A 106 -3.44 -5.34 24.70
CA GLU A 106 -2.48 -4.86 25.69
C GLU A 106 -1.22 -4.36 24.98
N TRP A 107 -0.96 -3.06 25.08
CA TRP A 107 0.38 -2.51 24.94
C TRP A 107 0.62 -1.50 26.06
N GLU A 108 1.68 -1.77 26.82
CA GLU A 108 2.25 -0.90 27.84
C GLU A 108 2.70 0.44 27.21
N ASP A 109 2.38 1.53 27.91
CA ASP A 109 2.94 2.88 27.81
C ASP A 109 2.84 3.64 26.46
N ILE A 110 1.61 3.89 25.98
CA ILE A 110 1.33 5.03 25.09
C ILE A 110 0.77 6.16 25.95
N SER A 111 1.52 7.26 26.03
CA SER A 111 1.07 8.51 26.67
C SER A 111 -0.26 8.98 26.07
N ASP A 112 -1.08 9.67 26.89
CA ASP A 112 -2.41 10.26 26.59
C ASP A 112 -2.42 11.32 25.45
N GLN A 113 -1.60 11.18 24.41
CA GLN A 113 -1.59 12.04 23.24
C GLN A 113 -2.82 11.73 22.37
N PRO A 114 -3.68 12.72 22.07
CA PRO A 114 -4.80 12.51 21.17
C PRO A 114 -4.28 12.10 19.77
N ILE A 115 -4.69 10.92 19.31
CA ILE A 115 -4.33 10.42 17.98
C ILE A 115 -5.03 11.28 16.92
N PRO A 116 -4.31 11.89 15.97
CA PRO A 116 -4.92 12.64 14.87
C PRO A 116 -5.94 11.80 14.09
N HIS A 117 -7.04 12.40 13.64
CA HIS A 117 -8.12 11.69 12.93
C HIS A 117 -7.65 10.88 11.69
N HIS A 118 -6.66 11.35 10.94
CA HIS A 118 -6.10 10.62 9.80
C HIS A 118 -5.23 9.40 10.20
N LEU A 119 -4.95 9.25 11.49
CA LEU A 119 -4.20 8.11 12.07
C LEU A 119 -5.10 7.19 12.91
N SER A 120 -6.35 7.56 13.16
CA SER A 120 -7.30 6.71 13.86
C SER A 120 -7.89 5.68 12.89
N ALA A 121 -7.72 4.40 13.20
CA ALA A 121 -8.46 3.35 12.51
C ALA A 121 -9.97 3.55 12.76
N GLY A 122 -10.76 3.57 11.68
CA GLY A 122 -12.21 3.53 11.80
C GLY A 122 -12.65 2.33 12.66
N THR A 123 -13.63 2.54 13.54
CA THR A 123 -14.16 1.49 14.43
C THR A 123 -15.06 0.48 13.71
N ASP A 124 -15.45 0.79 12.47
CA ASP A 124 -16.26 -0.09 11.62
C ASP A 124 -15.45 -1.31 11.13
N ARG A 125 -16.08 -2.49 11.12
CA ARG A 125 -15.49 -3.72 10.56
C ARG A 125 -15.25 -3.61 9.05
N SER A 126 -15.89 -2.67 8.35
CA SER A 126 -15.61 -2.40 6.94
C SER A 126 -14.27 -1.67 6.71
N CYS A 127 -13.67 -1.09 7.75
CA CYS A 127 -12.41 -0.37 7.67
C CYS A 127 -11.21 -1.33 7.65
N LEU A 128 -10.53 -1.36 6.51
CA LEU A 128 -9.33 -2.17 6.27
C LEU A 128 -8.07 -1.31 6.44
N THR A 129 -7.11 -1.79 7.23
CA THR A 129 -5.76 -1.18 7.28
C THR A 129 -4.98 -1.59 6.04
N LEU A 130 -4.67 -0.65 5.16
CA LEU A 130 -4.01 -0.90 3.88
C LEU A 130 -2.59 -0.36 3.88
N VAL A 131 -1.62 -1.26 3.68
CA VAL A 131 -0.21 -0.88 3.56
C VAL A 131 0.17 -0.77 2.08
N HIS A 132 0.59 0.44 1.69
CA HIS A 132 1.00 0.79 0.33
C HIS A 132 2.34 1.56 0.34
N THR A 133 2.98 1.70 -0.81
CA THR A 133 4.24 2.47 -0.93
C THR A 133 4.08 3.95 -0.55
N SER A 134 2.85 4.47 -0.59
CA SER A 134 2.50 5.82 -0.13
C SER A 134 2.15 5.93 1.35
N GLY A 135 2.30 4.85 2.14
CA GLY A 135 2.02 4.83 3.57
C GLY A 135 0.98 3.79 3.98
N VAL A 136 0.51 3.90 5.22
CA VAL A 136 -0.57 3.12 5.81
C VAL A 136 -1.85 3.94 5.72
N HIS A 137 -2.88 3.35 5.12
CA HIS A 137 -4.17 3.98 4.87
C HIS A 137 -5.28 3.22 5.61
N PHE A 138 -6.35 3.93 5.93
CA PHE A 138 -7.58 3.32 6.44
C PHE A 138 -8.65 3.48 5.39
N CYS A 139 -9.15 2.37 4.87
CA CYS A 139 -10.11 2.41 3.77
C CYS A 139 -11.31 1.55 4.11
N ASP A 140 -12.50 2.13 3.99
CA ASP A 140 -13.72 1.34 4.01
C ASP A 140 -13.80 0.52 2.73
N VAL A 141 -13.98 -0.79 2.90
CA VAL A 141 -13.95 -1.77 1.82
C VAL A 141 -15.31 -2.44 1.70
N ARG A 142 -15.91 -2.35 0.51
CA ARG A 142 -17.16 -3.04 0.18
C ARG A 142 -16.89 -4.22 -0.76
N TYR A 143 -17.16 -5.43 -0.31
CA TYR A 143 -17.00 -6.66 -1.09
C TYR A 143 -18.16 -6.90 -2.05
N CYS A 144 -17.88 -7.58 -3.16
CA CYS A 144 -18.89 -8.09 -4.08
C CYS A 144 -19.67 -9.23 -3.40
N ASN A 145 -21.00 -9.20 -3.52
CA ASN A 145 -21.91 -10.19 -2.95
C ASN A 145 -22.82 -10.84 -4.01
N CYS A 146 -22.44 -10.74 -5.28
CA CYS A 146 -23.20 -11.39 -6.36
C CYS A 146 -23.10 -12.93 -6.25
N SER A 147 -24.08 -13.64 -6.83
CA SER A 147 -24.01 -15.11 -6.90
C SER A 147 -22.74 -15.55 -7.66
N GLY A 148 -21.97 -16.44 -7.05
CA GLY A 148 -20.67 -16.89 -7.57
C GLY A 148 -19.50 -15.94 -7.29
N ALA A 149 -19.69 -14.90 -6.46
CA ALA A 149 -18.59 -14.06 -6.02
C ALA A 149 -17.54 -14.87 -5.26
N GLU A 150 -16.27 -14.53 -5.50
CA GLU A 150 -15.14 -15.12 -4.81
C GLU A 150 -15.16 -14.81 -3.30
N THR A 151 -14.41 -15.59 -2.53
CA THR A 151 -14.23 -15.30 -1.09
C THR A 151 -13.49 -13.96 -0.88
N SER A 152 -13.69 -13.31 0.26
CA SER A 152 -13.17 -11.95 0.55
C SER A 152 -11.66 -11.80 0.30
N HIS A 153 -10.85 -12.76 0.75
CA HIS A 153 -9.41 -12.74 0.56
C HIS A 153 -8.99 -12.85 -0.92
N LEU A 154 -9.74 -13.60 -1.74
CA LEU A 154 -9.50 -13.69 -3.18
C LEU A 154 -9.99 -12.45 -3.93
N GLN A 155 -11.08 -11.82 -3.49
CA GLN A 155 -11.51 -10.52 -4.02
C GLN A 155 -10.44 -9.45 -3.79
N LEU A 156 -9.83 -9.42 -2.59
CA LEU A 156 -8.68 -8.56 -2.29
C LEU A 156 -7.50 -8.89 -3.20
N ALA A 157 -7.12 -10.16 -3.31
CA ALA A 157 -5.99 -10.58 -4.15
C ALA A 157 -6.19 -10.18 -5.62
N THR A 158 -7.41 -10.32 -6.13
CA THR A 158 -7.80 -9.90 -7.48
C THR A 158 -7.70 -8.38 -7.66
N ALA A 159 -7.97 -7.62 -6.60
CA ALA A 159 -7.77 -6.17 -6.55
C ALA A 159 -6.32 -5.73 -6.31
N GLY A 160 -5.35 -6.66 -6.30
CA GLY A 160 -3.94 -6.37 -6.06
C GLY A 160 -3.58 -6.17 -4.58
N LEU A 161 -4.44 -6.63 -3.68
CA LEU A 161 -4.30 -6.55 -2.23
C LEU A 161 -4.04 -7.93 -1.64
N PHE A 162 -2.92 -8.10 -0.98
CA PHE A 162 -2.57 -9.32 -0.27
C PHE A 162 -3.08 -9.26 1.17
N PRO A 163 -4.11 -10.04 1.54
CA PRO A 163 -4.67 -10.00 2.88
C PRO A 163 -3.73 -10.68 3.89
N GLU A 164 -3.71 -10.16 5.11
CA GLU A 164 -2.93 -10.71 6.21
C GLU A 164 -3.52 -12.05 6.72
N THR A 165 -4.85 -12.14 6.78
CA THR A 165 -5.60 -13.36 7.10
C THR A 165 -6.51 -13.77 5.95
N VAL A 166 -6.80 -15.07 5.88
CA VAL A 166 -7.78 -15.61 4.93
C VAL A 166 -9.22 -15.34 5.39
N LYS A 167 -9.48 -15.47 6.69
CA LYS A 167 -10.78 -15.22 7.31
C LYS A 167 -10.82 -13.78 7.83
N GLU A 168 -11.86 -13.05 7.43
CA GLU A 168 -12.14 -11.67 7.89
C GLU A 168 -10.90 -10.76 7.92
N PRO A 169 -10.29 -10.49 6.74
CA PRO A 169 -9.09 -9.68 6.66
C PRO A 169 -9.33 -8.26 7.19
N ARG A 170 -8.51 -7.85 8.18
CA ARG A 170 -8.48 -6.47 8.72
C ARG A 170 -7.26 -5.67 8.28
N THR A 171 -6.28 -6.34 7.69
CA THR A 171 -5.10 -5.70 7.11
C THR A 171 -4.80 -6.33 5.76
N ALA A 172 -4.44 -5.52 4.78
CA ALA A 172 -3.90 -6.00 3.53
C ALA A 172 -2.74 -5.14 3.03
N PHE A 173 -1.84 -5.78 2.29
CA PHE A 173 -0.65 -5.16 1.71
C PHE A 173 -0.81 -5.15 0.20
N THR A 174 -0.60 -4.02 -0.43
CA THR A 174 -0.58 -3.97 -1.90
C THR A 174 0.54 -4.85 -2.46
N PHE A 175 0.32 -5.50 -3.60
CA PHE A 175 1.41 -6.21 -4.28
C PHE A 175 2.60 -5.29 -4.58
N GLN A 176 2.30 -4.00 -4.82
CA GLN A 176 3.30 -2.97 -5.04
C GLN A 176 4.24 -2.77 -3.84
N VAL A 177 3.74 -2.70 -2.60
CA VAL A 177 4.61 -2.53 -1.42
C VAL A 177 5.47 -3.77 -1.16
N LEU A 178 4.95 -4.97 -1.46
CA LEU A 178 5.70 -6.22 -1.34
C LEU A 178 6.84 -6.30 -2.38
N ASP A 179 6.55 -5.94 -3.63
CA ASP A 179 7.57 -5.86 -4.68
C ASP A 179 8.57 -4.72 -4.43
N ASP A 180 8.11 -3.60 -3.87
CA ASP A 180 8.97 -2.46 -3.52
C ASP A 180 9.94 -2.78 -2.40
N PHE A 181 9.49 -3.46 -1.35
CA PHE A 181 10.40 -3.97 -0.34
C PHE A 181 11.46 -4.91 -0.93
N ILE A 182 11.08 -5.83 -1.81
CA ILE A 182 12.06 -6.76 -2.41
C ILE A 182 13.13 -5.98 -3.18
N ARG A 183 12.76 -4.92 -3.91
CA ARG A 183 13.74 -4.04 -4.58
C ARG A 183 14.61 -3.29 -3.58
N ASP A 184 14.03 -2.61 -2.59
CA ASP A 184 14.79 -1.86 -1.58
C ASP A 184 15.74 -2.77 -0.78
N ASN A 185 15.35 -4.03 -0.57
CA ASN A 185 16.19 -5.01 0.12
C ASN A 185 17.40 -5.41 -0.71
N VAL A 186 17.24 -5.62 -2.01
CA VAL A 186 18.33 -6.02 -2.92
C VAL A 186 19.22 -4.83 -3.30
N GLU A 187 18.64 -3.72 -3.74
CA GLU A 187 19.38 -2.58 -4.29
C GLU A 187 20.00 -1.71 -3.20
N CYS A 188 19.24 -1.47 -2.11
CA CYS A 188 19.62 -0.51 -1.08
C CYS A 188 20.12 -1.18 0.20
N GLY A 189 20.13 -2.52 0.28
CA GLY A 189 20.45 -3.26 1.50
C GLY A 189 19.50 -2.94 2.67
N THR A 190 18.29 -2.47 2.37
CA THR A 190 17.37 -1.97 3.40
C THR A 190 16.80 -3.14 4.20
N SER A 191 16.94 -3.08 5.53
CA SER A 191 16.31 -4.04 6.43
C SER A 191 14.79 -3.85 6.45
N ALA A 192 14.04 -4.91 6.76
CA ALA A 192 12.58 -4.83 6.87
C ALA A 192 12.11 -3.75 7.87
N MET A 193 12.84 -3.59 8.97
CA MET A 193 12.51 -2.56 9.97
C MET A 193 12.76 -1.15 9.45
N ASN A 194 13.86 -0.92 8.72
CA ASN A 194 14.13 0.39 8.10
C ASN A 194 13.10 0.72 7.03
N TYR A 195 12.71 -0.28 6.23
CA TYR A 195 11.65 -0.11 5.23
C TYR A 195 10.30 0.22 5.89
N TYR A 196 9.93 -0.49 6.95
CA TYR A 196 8.69 -0.19 7.68
C TYR A 196 8.74 1.18 8.38
N SER A 197 9.90 1.57 8.90
CA SER A 197 10.13 2.91 9.46
C SER A 197 9.98 4.02 8.41
N LYS A 198 10.39 3.76 7.16
CA LYS A 198 10.11 4.64 6.00
C LYS A 198 8.60 4.76 5.77
N LEU A 199 7.86 3.65 5.79
CA LEU A 199 6.39 3.69 5.65
C LEU A 199 5.71 4.52 6.74
N TRP A 200 6.16 4.42 8.00
CA TRP A 200 5.66 5.29 9.07
C TRP A 200 5.85 6.77 8.76
N ARG A 201 7.06 7.18 8.36
CA ARG A 201 7.35 8.59 8.06
C ARG A 201 6.63 9.10 6.81
N VAL A 202 6.44 8.23 5.81
CA VAL A 202 5.65 8.56 4.61
C VAL A 202 4.17 8.75 4.97
N THR A 203 3.66 7.97 5.93
CA THR A 203 2.27 8.08 6.42
C THR A 203 2.07 9.36 7.23
N SER A 204 2.93 9.56 8.23
CA SER A 204 2.99 10.77 9.06
C SER A 204 4.43 11.04 9.47
N ASN A 205 5.01 12.09 8.90
CA ASN A 205 6.37 12.49 9.26
C ASN A 205 6.43 13.18 10.64
N ALA A 206 5.33 13.82 11.06
CA ALA A 206 5.23 14.50 12.35
C ALA A 206 5.05 13.51 13.51
N PHE A 207 4.26 12.45 13.31
CA PHE A 207 3.91 11.47 14.34
C PHE A 207 4.06 10.02 13.85
N PRO A 208 5.28 9.60 13.43
CA PRO A 208 5.50 8.28 12.85
C PRO A 208 5.19 7.13 13.82
N ASN A 209 5.38 7.36 15.12
CA ASN A 209 5.11 6.40 16.19
C ASN A 209 3.62 6.14 16.44
N LEU A 210 2.73 7.03 15.97
CA LEU A 210 1.28 6.85 16.07
C LEU A 210 0.70 6.04 14.89
N VAL A 211 1.50 5.76 13.87
CA VAL A 211 1.08 4.96 12.72
C VAL A 211 1.01 3.49 13.12
N PRO A 212 -0.06 2.74 12.78
CA PRO A 212 -0.19 1.34 13.16
C PRO A 212 1.03 0.48 12.81
N ASN A 213 1.49 -0.29 13.79
CA ASN A 213 2.58 -1.23 13.58
C ASN A 213 2.05 -2.55 13.01
N ARG A 214 2.30 -2.79 11.72
CA ARG A 214 2.02 -4.04 10.99
C ARG A 214 3.32 -4.70 10.48
N TYR A 215 4.43 -4.49 11.17
CA TYR A 215 5.75 -4.99 10.79
C TYR A 215 5.80 -6.54 10.76
N ARG A 216 5.16 -7.20 11.74
CA ARG A 216 5.18 -8.68 11.83
C ARG A 216 4.41 -9.30 10.66
N GLU A 217 3.31 -8.67 10.29
CA GLU A 217 2.45 -8.98 9.17
C GLU A 217 3.21 -8.81 7.85
N LEU A 218 3.95 -7.70 7.71
CA LEU A 218 4.84 -7.49 6.56
C LEU A 218 5.83 -8.65 6.42
N LEU A 219 6.54 -9.03 7.49
CA LEU A 219 7.50 -10.13 7.44
C LEU A 219 6.86 -11.46 7.02
N ARG A 220 5.66 -11.75 7.52
CA ARG A 220 4.90 -12.95 7.15
C ARG A 220 4.54 -12.94 5.68
N LEU A 221 3.93 -11.86 5.20
CA LEU A 221 3.48 -11.75 3.82
C LEU A 221 4.64 -11.70 2.82
N LEU A 222 5.79 -11.13 3.19
CA LEU A 222 6.98 -11.16 2.35
C LEU A 222 7.48 -12.58 2.07
N ARG A 223 7.40 -13.48 3.05
CA ARG A 223 7.77 -14.90 2.86
C ARG A 223 6.83 -15.57 1.87
N VAL A 224 5.52 -15.39 2.07
CA VAL A 224 4.49 -15.97 1.19
C VAL A 224 4.59 -15.38 -0.22
N TRP A 225 4.79 -14.07 -0.34
CA TRP A 225 4.93 -13.38 -1.62
C TRP A 225 6.14 -13.86 -2.41
N ARG A 226 7.30 -14.00 -1.76
CA ARG A 226 8.51 -14.56 -2.41
C ARG A 226 8.25 -15.97 -2.93
N LEU A 227 7.62 -16.83 -2.13
CA LEU A 227 7.25 -18.18 -2.56
C LEU A 227 6.37 -18.14 -3.81
N LEU A 228 5.27 -17.37 -3.80
CA LEU A 228 4.36 -17.27 -4.94
C LEU A 228 5.03 -16.71 -6.20
N LYS A 229 5.93 -15.72 -6.05
CA LYS A 229 6.70 -15.16 -7.17
C LYS A 229 7.66 -16.19 -7.76
N LEU A 230 8.37 -16.95 -6.92
CA LEU A 230 9.26 -18.01 -7.36
C LEU A 230 8.48 -19.12 -8.08
N SER A 231 7.39 -19.62 -7.49
CA SER A 231 6.53 -20.63 -8.12
C SER A 231 6.04 -20.15 -9.49
N LYS A 232 5.54 -18.92 -9.57
CA LYS A 232 5.12 -18.31 -10.85
C LYS A 232 6.25 -18.24 -11.87
N TRP A 233 7.44 -17.81 -11.46
CA TRP A 233 8.58 -17.63 -12.37
C TRP A 233 9.17 -18.95 -12.86
N GLN A 234 9.05 -20.02 -12.09
CA GLN A 234 9.46 -21.37 -12.48
C GLN A 234 8.34 -22.15 -13.20
N GLY A 235 7.21 -21.51 -13.49
CA GLY A 235 6.12 -22.09 -14.28
C GLY A 235 5.18 -23.02 -13.50
N PHE A 236 5.25 -23.03 -12.16
CA PHE A 236 4.28 -23.75 -11.34
C PHE A 236 2.95 -23.00 -11.32
N HIS A 237 1.85 -23.75 -11.47
CA HIS A 237 0.50 -23.22 -11.57
C HIS A 237 -0.51 -24.20 -10.95
N PRO A 238 -1.78 -23.79 -10.73
CA PRO A 238 -2.81 -24.72 -10.30
C PRO A 238 -2.89 -25.93 -11.25
N GLY A 239 -2.60 -27.13 -10.74
CA GLY A 239 -2.54 -28.38 -11.51
C GLY A 239 -1.14 -28.87 -11.88
N SER A 240 -0.08 -28.09 -11.67
CA SER A 240 1.29 -28.61 -11.74
C SER A 240 1.59 -29.49 -10.52
N PRO A 241 2.53 -30.46 -10.62
CA PRO A 241 3.05 -31.14 -9.44
C PRO A 241 3.68 -30.13 -8.46
N GLU A 242 3.74 -30.50 -7.18
CA GLU A 242 4.47 -29.69 -6.21
C GLU A 242 5.97 -29.62 -6.54
N PRO A 243 6.61 -28.45 -6.37
CA PRO A 243 8.02 -28.28 -6.65
C PRO A 243 8.87 -29.17 -5.73
N GLN A 244 9.84 -29.87 -6.31
CA GLN A 244 10.83 -30.62 -5.55
C GLN A 244 11.88 -29.67 -4.94
N LYS A 245 12.72 -30.21 -4.05
CA LYS A 245 13.78 -29.46 -3.38
C LYS A 245 14.73 -28.86 -4.44
N GLY A 246 14.83 -27.54 -4.46
CA GLY A 246 15.71 -26.80 -5.37
C GLY A 246 15.06 -26.34 -6.67
N GLU A 247 13.82 -26.75 -6.98
CA GLU A 247 13.17 -26.38 -8.25
C GLU A 247 12.61 -24.95 -8.26
N LEU A 248 12.52 -24.30 -7.10
CA LEU A 248 12.06 -22.91 -6.98
C LEU A 248 13.18 -21.87 -7.08
N VAL A 249 14.45 -22.29 -7.08
CA VAL A 249 15.60 -21.38 -7.11
C VAL A 249 16.27 -21.40 -8.48
N LEU A 250 16.76 -20.24 -8.91
CA LEU A 250 17.56 -20.16 -10.13
C LEU A 250 18.90 -20.88 -9.90
N PHE A 251 19.38 -21.56 -10.95
CA PHE A 251 20.73 -22.10 -10.95
C PHE A 251 21.73 -20.96 -10.78
N CYS A 252 22.47 -20.98 -9.68
CA CYS A 252 23.52 -20.01 -9.40
C CYS A 252 24.88 -20.62 -9.76
N PRO A 253 25.55 -20.14 -10.84
CA PRO A 253 26.86 -20.67 -11.24
C PRO A 253 27.97 -20.31 -10.24
N ALA A 254 27.73 -19.40 -9.30
CA ALA A 254 28.67 -19.03 -8.25
C ALA A 254 28.51 -19.86 -6.96
N CYS A 255 27.34 -20.46 -6.72
CA CYS A 255 27.16 -21.37 -5.59
C CYS A 255 27.93 -22.68 -5.86
N PRO A 256 28.47 -23.37 -4.83
CA PRO A 256 29.12 -24.66 -5.01
C PRO A 256 28.17 -25.71 -5.62
N GLN A 257 28.51 -26.23 -6.78
CA GLN A 257 27.80 -27.26 -7.55
C GLN A 257 28.74 -28.45 -7.79
N PRO A 258 28.66 -29.53 -6.99
CA PRO A 258 29.45 -30.74 -7.15
C PRO A 258 29.40 -31.28 -8.58
N GLY A 259 30.55 -31.39 -9.23
CA GLY A 259 30.70 -31.87 -10.61
C GLY A 259 30.49 -30.80 -11.69
N VAL A 260 30.12 -29.57 -11.33
CA VAL A 260 29.97 -28.45 -12.28
C VAL A 260 31.07 -27.42 -12.08
N ASN A 261 31.19 -26.85 -10.88
CA ASN A 261 32.20 -25.82 -10.56
C ASN A 261 33.04 -26.15 -9.30
N ILE A 262 32.73 -27.23 -8.58
CA ILE A 262 33.58 -27.82 -7.54
C ILE A 262 33.72 -29.34 -7.77
N PRO A 263 34.84 -29.97 -7.38
CA PRO A 263 35.01 -31.43 -7.46
C PRO A 263 33.94 -32.17 -6.63
N HIS A 264 33.58 -33.41 -7.03
CA HIS A 264 32.58 -34.22 -6.31
C HIS A 264 32.95 -34.59 -4.86
N SER A 265 34.19 -34.36 -4.43
CA SER A 265 34.81 -35.02 -3.29
C SER A 265 35.20 -34.12 -2.11
N GLU A 266 34.77 -32.87 -2.07
CA GLU A 266 35.02 -32.03 -0.89
C GLU A 266 33.76 -31.98 -0.02
N ASN A 267 33.88 -32.55 1.19
CA ASN A 267 33.05 -32.17 2.33
C ASN A 267 33.35 -30.70 2.62
N VAL A 268 32.81 -29.81 1.82
CA VAL A 268 32.82 -28.38 2.13
C VAL A 268 31.78 -28.22 3.22
N ASP A 269 32.24 -28.05 4.45
CA ASP A 269 31.38 -27.69 5.58
C ASP A 269 30.83 -26.29 5.29
N LEU A 270 29.62 -26.20 4.75
CA LEU A 270 28.98 -24.94 4.32
C LEU A 270 28.48 -24.10 5.52
N ALA A 271 29.05 -24.32 6.71
CA ALA A 271 28.60 -23.78 7.99
C ALA A 271 29.55 -22.74 8.63
N GLU A 272 30.67 -22.40 7.98
CA GLU A 272 31.56 -21.29 8.39
C GLU A 272 31.37 -20.05 7.50
#